data_AF-T0HA68-F1
#
_entry.id   AF-T0HA68-F1
#
_cell.length_a   1.000
_cell.length_b   1.000
_cell.length_c   1.000
_cell.angle_alpha   90.00
_cell.angle_beta   90.00
_cell.angle_gamma   90.00
#
_symmetry.space_group_name_H-M   'P 1'
#
loop_
_entity.id
_entity.type
_entity.pdbx_description
1 polymer ?
#
loop_
_entity_poly.entity_id
_entity_poly.type
_entity_poly.pdbx_seq_one_letter_code
_entity_poly.pdbx_strand_id
1 'polypeptide(L)'
;MMPAALLVAVSQQARRFAGKCAVFCGLGLIAFGPEAAAAGTRREARLVSCEKADCLLVTGSRADPGMIVRINGHPVRAEGRRNWKVLLPVSTVREWSLPGARSIAVSATDLGNGDEDTRQVKLPIGMLGSITELASLVIPGH
;
A
#
# COMPACT_ATOMS: atom_id res chain seq x y z
N MET A 1 37.09 -17.86 -20.70
CA MET A 1 37.32 -16.40 -20.71
C MET A 1 35.95 -15.71 -20.60
N MET A 2 35.75 -14.90 -19.55
CA MET A 2 34.62 -13.96 -19.39
C MET A 2 34.85 -12.69 -20.24
N PRO A 3 33.81 -11.89 -20.52
CA PRO A 3 33.51 -10.70 -19.69
C PRO A 3 32.00 -10.60 -19.37
N ALA A 4 31.52 -10.23 -18.17
CA ALA A 4 31.74 -9.04 -17.35
C ALA A 4 31.16 -7.72 -17.94
N ALA A 5 29.95 -7.40 -17.47
CA ALA A 5 29.39 -6.07 -17.18
C ALA A 5 29.32 -5.00 -18.29
N LEU A 6 28.16 -4.34 -18.44
CA LEU A 6 27.87 -3.04 -17.80
C LEU A 6 26.68 -2.32 -18.49
N LEU A 7 25.96 -1.53 -17.70
CA LEU A 7 25.11 -0.37 -18.07
C LEU A 7 23.69 -0.60 -18.60
N VAL A 8 22.79 -0.71 -17.61
CA VAL A 8 21.49 -0.03 -17.60
C VAL A 8 21.67 1.42 -18.06
N ALA A 9 21.17 1.73 -19.26
CA ALA A 9 20.98 3.10 -19.74
C ALA A 9 19.48 3.39 -19.79
N VAL A 10 18.91 3.70 -18.63
CA VAL A 10 17.68 4.49 -18.52
C VAL A 10 18.03 5.92 -18.90
N SER A 11 17.12 6.59 -19.62
CA SER A 11 17.04 8.05 -19.87
C SER A 11 17.44 8.50 -21.27
N GLN A 12 16.44 8.76 -22.13
CA GLN A 12 16.21 10.10 -22.71
C GLN A 12 15.00 10.09 -23.66
N GLN A 13 13.79 9.95 -23.10
CA GLN A 13 12.54 10.25 -23.81
C GLN A 13 11.97 11.61 -23.39
N ALA A 14 12.89 12.57 -23.14
CA ALA A 14 12.59 13.98 -22.89
C ALA A 14 13.06 14.87 -24.05
N ARG A 15 13.10 14.32 -25.27
CA ARG A 15 13.24 15.12 -26.48
C ARG A 15 11.85 15.33 -27.06
N ARG A 16 11.51 16.60 -27.29
CA ARG A 16 10.39 17.14 -28.08
C ARG A 16 9.18 17.69 -27.33
N PHE A 17 9.38 18.48 -26.28
CA PHE A 17 8.46 19.59 -25.99
C PHE A 17 9.23 20.74 -25.35
N ALA A 18 9.92 21.52 -26.17
CA ALA A 18 10.42 22.83 -25.75
C ALA A 18 10.54 23.71 -26.99
N GLY A 19 9.39 24.28 -27.36
CA GLY A 19 9.36 25.46 -28.21
C GLY A 19 10.16 26.59 -27.56
N LYS A 20 10.85 27.32 -28.42
CA LYS A 20 11.50 28.61 -28.18
C LYS A 20 10.81 29.44 -27.08
N CYS A 21 11.54 29.77 -26.01
CA CYS A 21 11.52 31.11 -25.44
C CYS A 21 12.90 31.43 -24.85
N ALA A 22 13.29 32.67 -25.06
CA ALA A 22 14.64 33.20 -25.01
C ALA A 22 15.13 33.51 -23.58
N VAL A 23 16.46 33.49 -23.45
CA VAL A 23 17.33 34.45 -22.73
C VAL A 23 16.72 35.17 -21.52
N PHE A 24 17.29 34.97 -20.32
CA PHE A 24 17.75 36.08 -19.48
C PHE A 24 18.82 35.60 -18.47
N CYS A 25 19.90 36.38 -18.38
CA CYS A 25 21.04 36.24 -17.47
C CYS A 25 20.79 37.13 -16.24
N GLY A 26 20.98 36.63 -15.01
CA GLY A 26 21.05 37.48 -13.81
C GLY A 26 20.61 36.84 -12.50
N LEU A 27 21.51 36.86 -11.52
CA LEU A 27 21.35 36.95 -10.06
C LEU A 27 20.16 36.24 -9.37
N GLY A 28 20.51 35.21 -8.57
CA GLY A 28 19.96 34.96 -7.23
C GLY A 28 18.47 34.66 -7.08
N LEU A 29 18.11 33.36 -7.05
CA LEU A 29 16.83 32.90 -6.50
C LEU A 29 17.02 31.55 -5.82
N ILE A 30 16.76 31.52 -4.52
CA ILE A 30 16.71 30.32 -3.69
C ILE A 30 15.51 29.51 -4.19
N ALA A 31 15.77 28.44 -4.94
CA ALA A 31 14.73 27.58 -5.47
C ALA A 31 14.12 26.77 -4.32
N PHE A 32 13.02 27.25 -3.75
CA PHE A 32 12.05 26.38 -3.08
C PHE A 32 11.44 25.49 -4.16
N GLY A 33 12.04 24.32 -4.34
CA GLY A 33 11.46 23.30 -5.21
C GLY A 33 10.06 22.94 -4.70
N PRO A 34 9.07 22.75 -5.58
CA PRO A 34 7.79 22.22 -5.14
C PRO A 34 8.05 20.84 -4.56
N GLU A 35 7.87 20.69 -3.25
CA GLU A 35 7.76 19.38 -2.63
C GLU A 35 6.49 18.76 -3.23
N ALA A 36 6.68 17.98 -4.29
CA ALA A 36 5.64 17.15 -4.83
C ALA A 36 5.25 16.20 -3.69
N ALA A 37 4.16 16.54 -2.99
CA ALA A 37 3.46 15.61 -2.14
C ALA A 37 3.09 14.45 -3.06
N ALA A 38 3.93 13.42 -3.07
CA ALA A 38 3.69 12.23 -3.83
C ALA A 38 2.33 11.74 -3.36
N ALA A 39 1.34 11.84 -4.25
CA ALA A 39 0.06 11.18 -4.09
C ALA A 39 0.36 9.68 -4.15
N GLY A 40 0.93 9.17 -3.06
CA GLY A 40 1.16 7.75 -2.89
C GLY A 40 -0.19 7.09 -3.06
N THR A 41 -0.21 6.00 -3.81
CA THR A 41 -1.36 5.11 -3.97
C THR A 41 -1.78 4.62 -2.59
N ARG A 42 -2.62 5.44 -1.93
CA ARG A 42 -2.98 5.29 -0.53
C ARG A 42 -3.86 4.07 -0.42
N ARG A 43 -3.31 3.03 0.18
CA ARG A 43 -4.06 1.86 0.60
C ARG A 43 -4.57 2.12 2.01
N GLU A 44 -5.82 1.79 2.26
CA GLU A 44 -6.49 2.07 3.54
C GLU A 44 -7.27 0.83 3.99
N ALA A 45 -7.35 0.63 5.30
CA ALA A 45 -8.10 -0.45 5.92
C ALA A 45 -9.11 0.11 6.92
N ARG A 46 -10.35 -0.39 6.85
CA ARG A 46 -11.45 0.03 7.72
C ARG A 46 -12.20 -1.20 8.19
N LEU A 47 -12.66 -1.18 9.43
CA LEU A 47 -13.55 -2.21 9.94
C LEU A 47 -14.99 -1.89 9.51
N VAL A 48 -15.69 -2.88 8.99
CA VAL A 48 -17.09 -2.79 8.57
C VAL A 48 -17.84 -4.02 9.05
N SER A 49 -19.13 -3.88 9.30
CA SER A 49 -19.98 -5.03 9.63
C SER A 49 -20.34 -5.81 8.37
N CYS A 50 -20.10 -7.13 8.40
CA CYS A 50 -20.62 -8.10 7.45
C CYS A 50 -21.86 -8.78 8.03
N GLU A 51 -22.56 -9.54 7.19
CA GLU A 51 -23.81 -10.23 7.54
C GLU A 51 -23.71 -11.12 8.78
N LYS A 52 -22.55 -11.76 9.01
CA LYS A 52 -22.35 -12.75 10.09
C LYS A 52 -21.20 -12.43 11.06
N ALA A 53 -20.41 -11.39 10.80
CA ALA A 53 -19.21 -11.05 11.56
C ALA A 53 -18.71 -9.63 11.22
N ASP A 54 -17.65 -9.18 11.87
CA ASP A 54 -16.89 -8.02 11.41
C ASP A 54 -15.91 -8.40 10.30
N CYS A 55 -15.72 -7.48 9.37
CA CYS A 55 -14.83 -7.62 8.23
C CYS A 55 -13.90 -6.43 8.09
N LEU A 56 -12.70 -6.69 7.59
CA LEU A 56 -11.77 -5.68 7.15
C LEU A 56 -12.03 -5.34 5.69
N LEU A 57 -12.45 -4.11 5.44
CA LEU A 57 -12.47 -3.50 4.11
C LEU A 57 -11.10 -2.90 3.83
N VAL A 58 -10.39 -3.44 2.84
CA VAL A 58 -9.13 -2.90 2.34
C VAL A 58 -9.36 -2.29 0.98
N THR A 59 -9.00 -1.02 0.81
CA THR A 59 -9.11 -0.31 -0.47
C THR A 59 -7.73 0.10 -0.97
N GLY A 60 -7.56 0.13 -2.28
CA GLY A 60 -6.32 0.59 -2.89
C GLY A 60 -6.46 0.83 -4.38
N SER A 61 -5.32 1.06 -5.01
CA SER A 61 -5.20 1.22 -6.45
C SER A 61 -4.03 0.41 -7.01
N ARG A 62 -4.14 -0.02 -8.26
CA ARG A 62 -3.14 -0.79 -9.00
C ARG A 62 -2.94 -0.22 -10.40
N ALA A 63 -1.73 -0.36 -10.93
CA ALA A 63 -1.36 0.17 -12.23
C ALA A 63 -2.05 -0.56 -13.39
N ASP A 64 -2.40 -1.84 -13.23
CA ASP A 64 -3.12 -2.61 -14.24
C ASP A 64 -4.21 -3.50 -13.58
N PRO A 65 -5.42 -3.59 -14.16
CA PRO A 65 -6.49 -4.45 -13.62
C PRO A 65 -6.19 -5.97 -13.65
N GLY A 66 -5.17 -6.42 -14.37
CA GLY A 66 -4.68 -7.79 -14.37
C GLY A 66 -3.76 -8.12 -13.19
N MET A 67 -3.22 -7.12 -12.49
CA MET A 67 -2.34 -7.35 -11.34
C MET A 67 -3.06 -8.05 -10.19
N ILE A 68 -2.45 -9.09 -9.63
CA ILE A 68 -3.01 -9.84 -8.50
C ILE A 68 -2.77 -9.06 -7.21
N VAL A 69 -3.84 -8.84 -6.45
CA VAL A 69 -3.75 -8.24 -5.11
C VAL A 69 -3.47 -9.34 -4.09
N ARG A 70 -2.52 -9.08 -3.18
CA ARG A 70 -2.16 -10.00 -2.09
C ARG A 70 -2.22 -9.27 -0.76
N ILE A 71 -2.67 -9.96 0.28
CA ILE A 71 -2.68 -9.48 1.67
C ILE A 71 -1.86 -10.44 2.51
N ASN A 72 -0.79 -9.94 3.14
CA ASN A 72 0.24 -10.74 3.82
C ASN A 72 0.77 -11.89 2.95
N GLY A 73 0.87 -11.67 1.64
CA GLY A 73 1.31 -12.69 0.67
C GLY A 73 0.21 -13.66 0.21
N HIS A 74 -0.99 -13.60 0.78
CA HIS A 74 -2.13 -14.42 0.33
C HIS A 74 -2.85 -13.74 -0.83
N PRO A 75 -3.04 -14.40 -1.99
CA PRO A 75 -3.80 -13.83 -3.10
C PRO A 75 -5.28 -13.69 -2.70
N VAL A 76 -5.86 -12.53 -3.01
CA VAL A 76 -7.24 -12.22 -2.67
C VAL A 76 -8.01 -11.77 -3.92
N ARG A 77 -9.30 -12.09 -3.96
CA ARG A 77 -10.19 -11.56 -4.99
C ARG A 77 -10.47 -10.09 -4.70
N ALA A 78 -9.90 -9.21 -5.51
CA ALA A 78 -10.18 -7.78 -5.46
C ALA A 78 -11.36 -7.42 -6.38
N GLU A 79 -12.31 -6.67 -5.85
CA GLU A 79 -13.42 -6.13 -6.62
C GLU A 79 -13.03 -4.77 -7.21
N GLY A 80 -13.29 -4.59 -8.50
CA GLY A 80 -12.95 -3.36 -9.23
C GLY A 80 -11.75 -3.52 -10.17
N ARG A 81 -11.49 -2.48 -10.95
CA ARG A 81 -10.40 -2.46 -11.95
C ARG A 81 -9.15 -1.85 -11.33
N ARG A 82 -8.78 -0.63 -11.74
CA ARG A 82 -7.60 0.08 -11.23
C ARG A 82 -7.76 0.49 -9.77
N ASN A 83 -8.93 1.04 -9.41
CA ASN A 83 -9.33 1.20 -8.02
C ASN A 83 -10.08 -0.06 -7.59
N TRP A 84 -9.73 -0.56 -6.42
CA TRP A 84 -10.23 -1.84 -5.96
C TRP A 84 -10.50 -1.85 -4.47
N LYS A 85 -11.33 -2.82 -4.07
CA LYS A 85 -11.63 -3.12 -2.68
C LYS A 85 -11.59 -4.63 -2.45
N VAL A 86 -11.22 -5.01 -1.24
CA VAL A 86 -11.20 -6.38 -0.77
C VAL A 86 -11.91 -6.40 0.57
N LEU A 87 -12.73 -7.42 0.78
CA LEU A 87 -13.52 -7.57 1.99
C LEU A 87 -13.17 -8.94 2.59
N LEU A 88 -12.55 -8.93 3.78
CA LEU A 88 -12.08 -10.15 4.45
C LEU A 88 -12.67 -10.25 5.85
N PRO A 89 -13.13 -11.44 6.29
CA PRO A 89 -13.48 -11.67 7.69
C PRO A 89 -12.29 -11.38 8.61
N VAL A 90 -12.55 -10.78 9.78
CA VAL A 90 -11.50 -10.51 10.77
C VAL A 90 -10.79 -11.79 11.22
N SER A 91 -11.49 -12.92 11.28
CA SER A 91 -10.90 -14.23 11.59
C SER A 91 -9.81 -14.63 10.59
N THR A 92 -10.07 -14.47 9.29
CA THR A 92 -9.09 -14.73 8.22
C THR A 92 -7.88 -13.81 8.33
N VAL A 93 -8.11 -12.51 8.56
CA VAL A 93 -7.00 -11.56 8.73
C VAL A 93 -6.15 -11.91 9.95
N ARG A 94 -6.78 -12.37 11.04
CA ARG A 94 -6.08 -12.82 12.26
C ARG A 94 -5.21 -14.03 12.01
N GLU A 95 -5.69 -14.99 11.22
CA GLU A 95 -4.97 -16.22 10.87
C GLU A 95 -3.76 -15.95 9.97
N TRP A 96 -3.86 -14.94 9.09
CA TRP A 96 -2.77 -14.54 8.19
C TRP A 96 -1.80 -13.53 8.80
N SER A 97 -2.03 -13.09 10.03
CA SER A 97 -1.24 -12.05 10.68
C SER A 97 -0.48 -12.60 11.87
N LEU A 98 0.65 -11.97 12.19
CA LEU A 98 1.31 -12.22 13.46
C LEU A 98 0.40 -11.76 14.62
N PRO A 99 0.44 -12.44 15.79
CA PRO A 99 -0.30 -12.01 16.97
C PRO A 99 0.00 -10.54 17.32
N GLY A 100 -1.05 -9.73 17.51
CA GLY A 100 -0.91 -8.31 17.85
C GLY A 100 -0.41 -7.40 16.71
N ALA A 101 -0.40 -7.88 15.46
CA ALA A 101 -0.02 -7.06 14.31
C ALA A 101 -0.86 -5.77 14.21
N ARG A 102 -0.18 -4.65 14.00
CA ARG A 102 -0.79 -3.30 13.85
C ARG A 102 -0.89 -2.85 12.39
N SER A 103 -0.34 -3.63 11.47
CA SER A 103 -0.40 -3.41 10.03
C SER A 103 -0.39 -4.72 9.28
N ILE A 104 -0.88 -4.69 8.05
CA ILE A 104 -0.80 -5.78 7.08
C ILE A 104 -0.02 -5.34 5.85
N ALA A 105 0.71 -6.26 5.24
CA ALA A 105 1.33 -6.04 3.95
C ALA A 105 0.27 -6.22 2.85
N VAL A 106 0.20 -5.25 1.94
CA VAL A 106 -0.71 -5.31 0.80
C VAL A 106 0.09 -5.07 -0.46
N SER A 107 0.13 -6.06 -1.34
CA SER A 107 0.89 -5.98 -2.59
C SER A 107 -0.01 -6.13 -3.81
N ALA A 108 0.41 -5.50 -4.91
CA ALA A 108 -0.14 -5.72 -6.24
C ALA A 108 0.99 -6.21 -7.13
N THR A 109 0.85 -7.42 -7.67
CA THR A 109 1.90 -8.08 -8.46
C THR A 109 1.43 -8.30 -9.89
N ASP A 110 2.26 -7.92 -10.86
CA ASP A 110 2.07 -8.29 -12.26
C ASP A 110 2.81 -9.60 -12.57
N LEU A 111 2.05 -10.60 -13.00
CA LEU A 111 2.58 -11.93 -13.32
C LEU A 111 3.44 -11.94 -14.60
N GLY A 112 3.30 -10.94 -15.47
CA GLY A 112 4.01 -10.90 -16.75
C GLY A 112 5.45 -10.37 -16.65
N ASN A 113 5.71 -9.45 -15.73
CA ASN A 113 7.03 -8.79 -15.57
C ASN A 113 7.63 -8.96 -14.16
N GLY A 114 6.87 -9.48 -13.19
CA GLY A 114 7.31 -9.64 -11.81
C GLY A 114 7.36 -8.33 -11.01
N ASP A 115 6.75 -7.25 -11.51
CA ASP A 115 6.64 -5.98 -10.78
C ASP A 115 5.72 -6.16 -9.56
N GLU A 116 6.18 -5.75 -8.38
CA GLU A 116 5.43 -5.83 -7.13
C GLU A 116 5.47 -4.50 -6.36
N ASP A 117 4.31 -3.85 -6.23
CA ASP A 117 4.14 -2.70 -5.34
C ASP A 117 3.56 -3.16 -4.01
N THR A 118 4.42 -3.30 -3.01
CA THR A 118 4.05 -3.66 -1.63
C THR A 118 3.96 -2.42 -0.74
N ARG A 119 2.88 -2.29 0.03
CA ARG A 119 2.72 -1.25 1.05
C ARG A 119 2.19 -1.82 2.35
N GLN A 120 2.62 -1.21 3.46
CA GLN A 120 2.07 -1.48 4.78
C GLN A 120 0.81 -0.65 5.00
N VAL A 121 -0.27 -1.31 5.41
CA VAL A 121 -1.55 -0.67 5.72
C VAL A 121 -1.83 -0.83 7.20
N LYS A 122 -2.05 0.29 7.89
CA LYS A 122 -2.38 0.28 9.31
C LYS A 122 -3.75 -0.36 9.53
N LEU A 123 -3.81 -1.26 10.50
CA LEU A 123 -5.06 -1.87 10.92
C LEU A 123 -5.82 -0.95 11.89
N PRO A 124 -7.15 -1.05 11.94
CA PRO A 124 -7.94 -0.41 12.98
C PRO A 124 -7.43 -0.81 14.37
N ILE A 125 -7.44 0.16 15.30
CA ILE A 125 -6.97 -0.06 16.67
C ILE A 125 -7.79 -1.17 17.34
N GLY A 126 -7.11 -2.07 18.05
CA GLY A 126 -7.76 -3.16 18.78
C GLY A 126 -8.27 -4.33 17.92
N MET A 127 -8.28 -4.22 16.58
CA MET A 127 -8.85 -5.25 15.70
C MET A 127 -8.22 -6.63 15.89
N LEU A 128 -6.89 -6.69 15.98
CA LEU A 128 -6.13 -7.92 16.23
C LEU A 128 -5.59 -8.01 17.65
N GLY A 129 -6.19 -7.26 18.59
CA GLY A 129 -5.87 -7.39 20.01
C GLY A 129 -6.09 -8.83 20.48
N SER A 130 -5.30 -9.24 21.47
CA SER A 130 -5.54 -10.45 22.23
C SER A 130 -6.86 -10.27 22.99
N ILE A 131 -7.75 -11.26 22.91
CA ILE A 131 -8.79 -11.45 23.92
C ILE A 131 -8.07 -11.96 25.16
N THR A 132 -7.54 -11.03 25.95
CA THR A 132 -7.11 -11.36 27.32
C THR A 132 -8.39 -11.73 28.06
N GLU A 133 -8.59 -13.01 28.34
CA GLU A 133 -9.63 -13.46 29.25
C GLU A 133 -9.29 -12.89 30.64
N LEU A 134 -9.91 -11.77 30.98
CA LEU A 134 -9.76 -11.17 32.29
C LEU A 134 -10.56 -12.02 33.27
N ALA A 135 -9.88 -12.86 34.05
CA ALA A 135 -10.47 -13.58 35.17
C ALA A 135 -10.82 -12.59 36.29
N SER A 136 -11.98 -11.93 36.15
CA SER A 136 -12.58 -10.93 37.06
C SER A 136 -11.73 -9.69 37.34
N LEU A 137 -12.30 -8.51 37.05
CA LEU A 137 -11.80 -7.24 37.57
C LEU A 137 -12.58 -6.92 38.86
N VAL A 138 -11.98 -7.18 40.03
CA VAL A 138 -12.55 -6.75 41.31
C VAL A 138 -12.20 -5.29 41.54
N ILE A 139 -13.22 -4.43 41.54
CA ILE A 139 -13.06 -3.01 41.90
C ILE A 139 -13.40 -2.91 43.40
N PRO A 140 -12.42 -2.70 44.30
CA PRO A 140 -12.72 -2.49 45.70
C PRO A 140 -13.48 -1.17 45.87
N GLY A 141 -14.65 -1.23 46.49
CA GLY A 141 -15.38 -0.05 46.93
C GLY A 141 -14.70 0.56 48.15
N HIS A 142 -14.48 1.87 48.12
CA HIS A 142 -14.01 2.67 49.25
C HIS A 142 -15.13 2.87 50.29
#